data_AF-A0A6G0SVA1-F1
#
_entry.id   AF-A0A6G0SVA1-F1
#
_cell.length_a   1.000
_cell.length_b   1.000
_cell.length_c   1.000
_cell.angle_alpha   90.00
_cell.angle_beta   90.00
_cell.angle_gamma   90.00
#
_symmetry.space_group_name_H-M   'P 1'
#
loop_
_entity.id
_entity.type
_entity.pdbx_description
1 polymer ?
#
loop_
_entity_poly.entity_id
_entity_poly.type
_entity_poly.pdbx_seq_one_letter_code
_entity_poly.pdbx_strand_id
1 'polypeptide(L)'
;MKNQVNNTSLKQTITKTLGHKNNTAKRNWITAEVVNLIEERRKYKNLNRTEGQKRYRSLRNLIIRKSKEAKEKYLEVNCRDIESLMKTGRREEAYKMVKKFFGQYKPRAGGIEDNNGKMLWEQKDIAKRWKEYLEILCSDRCACRLININSAETPGYTYIGQRSPEIRVFHK
;
A
#
# COMPACT_ATOMS: atom_id res chain seq x y z
N MET A 1 -26.09 -25.69 23.35
CA MET A 1 -26.82 -24.57 22.71
C MET A 1 -25.79 -23.54 22.26
N LYS A 2 -25.70 -23.21 20.96
CA LYS A 2 -24.64 -22.31 20.45
C LYS A 2 -25.04 -20.86 20.73
N ASN A 3 -24.31 -20.20 21.63
CA ASN A 3 -24.50 -18.79 21.97
C ASN A 3 -24.29 -17.93 20.72
N GLN A 4 -25.39 -17.37 20.23
CA GLN A 4 -25.41 -16.45 19.12
C GLN A 4 -24.98 -15.08 19.67
N VAL A 5 -23.67 -14.84 19.72
CA VAL A 5 -23.13 -13.53 20.11
C VAL A 5 -23.61 -12.49 19.10
N ASN A 6 -24.34 -11.49 19.61
CA ASN A 6 -25.03 -10.43 18.87
C ASN A 6 -24.03 -9.51 18.14
N ASN A 7 -23.57 -9.96 16.98
CA ASN A 7 -22.63 -9.28 16.08
C ASN A 7 -23.13 -7.90 15.61
N THR A 8 -24.44 -7.64 15.73
CA THR A 8 -25.09 -6.38 15.32
C THR A 8 -24.86 -5.26 16.34
N SER A 9 -25.02 -5.53 17.65
CA SER A 9 -24.74 -4.55 18.70
C SER A 9 -23.27 -4.14 18.71
N LEU A 10 -22.36 -5.11 18.51
CA LEU A 10 -20.93 -4.85 18.46
C LEU A 10 -20.55 -3.93 17.28
N LYS A 11 -21.13 -4.16 16.10
CA LYS A 11 -20.94 -3.29 14.92
C LYS A 11 -21.45 -1.87 15.17
N GLN A 12 -22.62 -1.72 15.78
CA GLN A 12 -23.21 -0.41 16.09
C GLN A 12 -22.34 0.38 17.08
N THR A 13 -21.84 -0.28 18.12
CA THR A 13 -20.93 0.31 19.11
C THR A 13 -19.60 0.72 18.46
N ILE A 14 -18.99 -0.16 17.66
CA ILE A 14 -17.76 0.11 16.90
C ILE A 14 -17.94 1.31 15.96
N THR A 15 -19.06 1.40 15.24
CA THR A 15 -19.32 2.54 14.35
C THR A 15 -19.52 3.86 15.10
N LYS A 16 -20.12 3.83 16.30
CA LYS A 16 -20.31 5.01 17.15
C LYS A 16 -19.00 5.49 17.77
N THR A 17 -18.12 4.57 18.21
CA THR A 17 -16.88 4.92 18.91
C THR A 17 -15.71 5.23 17.98
N LEU A 18 -15.57 4.52 16.86
CA LEU A 18 -14.42 4.66 15.95
C LEU A 18 -14.72 5.50 14.69
N GLY A 19 -16.01 5.75 14.41
CA GLY A 19 -16.50 6.42 13.20
C GLY A 19 -16.29 5.59 11.93
N HIS A 20 -17.15 5.78 10.92
CA HIS A 20 -16.89 5.23 9.59
C HIS A 20 -15.91 6.14 8.86
N LYS A 21 -14.61 5.87 9.05
CA LYS A 21 -13.57 6.57 8.28
C LYS A 21 -13.60 5.99 6.87
N ASN A 22 -14.07 6.77 5.90
CA ASN A 22 -13.99 6.47 4.47
C ASN A 22 -12.52 6.55 4.05
N ASN A 23 -11.69 5.64 4.56
CA ASN A 23 -10.25 5.76 4.46
C ASN A 23 -9.81 5.23 3.11
N THR A 24 -9.69 6.14 2.15
CA THR A 24 -8.78 6.05 1.01
C THR A 24 -8.94 7.33 0.21
N ALA A 25 -7.83 8.05 0.02
CA ALA A 25 -7.71 9.01 -1.06
C ALA A 25 -8.08 8.28 -2.36
N LYS A 26 -9.33 8.47 -2.82
CA LYS A 26 -9.82 7.82 -4.03
C LYS A 26 -9.01 8.38 -5.19
N ARG A 27 -8.61 7.51 -6.11
CA ARG A 27 -8.01 7.98 -7.37
C ARG A 27 -9.01 8.92 -8.04
N ASN A 28 -8.51 10.03 -8.57
CA ASN A 28 -9.34 11.11 -9.11
C ASN A 28 -10.31 10.68 -10.24
N TRP A 29 -10.05 9.54 -10.89
CA TRP A 29 -10.89 8.99 -11.95
C TRP A 29 -12.02 8.07 -11.48
N ILE A 30 -12.08 7.73 -10.18
CA ILE A 30 -13.14 6.87 -9.65
C ILE A 30 -14.41 7.71 -9.43
N THR A 31 -15.47 7.40 -10.17
CA THR A 31 -16.75 8.10 -10.08
C THR A 31 -17.58 7.67 -8.87
N ALA A 32 -18.51 8.52 -8.44
CA ALA A 32 -19.47 8.20 -7.37
C ALA A 32 -20.32 6.96 -7.71
N GLU A 33 -20.66 6.76 -8.99
CA GLU A 33 -21.38 5.56 -9.47
C GLU A 33 -20.61 4.27 -9.14
N VAL A 34 -19.30 4.23 -9.43
CA VAL A 34 -18.45 3.06 -9.14
C VAL A 34 -18.36 2.82 -7.64
N VAL A 35 -18.29 3.88 -6.84
CA VAL A 35 -18.30 3.79 -5.38
C VAL A 35 -19.60 3.16 -4.88
N ASN A 36 -20.75 3.64 -5.36
CA ASN A 36 -22.04 3.12 -4.98
C ASN A 36 -22.16 1.63 -5.33
N LEU A 37 -21.71 1.22 -6.52
CA LEU A 37 -21.70 -0.20 -6.92
C LEU A 37 -20.80 -1.06 -6.01
N ILE A 38 -19.65 -0.53 -5.57
CA ILE A 38 -18.78 -1.21 -4.60
C ILE A 38 -19.49 -1.38 -3.26
N GLU A 39 -20.20 -0.35 -2.79
CA GLU A 39 -20.98 -0.41 -1.55
C GLU A 39 -22.15 -1.39 -1.65
N GLU A 40 -22.87 -1.41 -2.78
CA GLU A 40 -23.89 -2.41 -3.05
C GLU A 40 -23.32 -3.83 -3.02
N ARG A 41 -22.17 -4.05 -3.67
CA ARG A 41 -21.51 -5.36 -3.65
C ARG A 41 -21.13 -5.80 -2.25
N ARG A 42 -20.74 -4.88 -1.35
CA ARG A 42 -20.42 -5.22 0.05
C ARG A 42 -21.61 -5.79 0.79
N LYS A 43 -22.85 -5.40 0.46
CA LYS A 43 -24.08 -5.93 1.07
C LYS A 43 -24.24 -7.44 0.84
N TYR A 44 -23.80 -7.95 -0.31
CA TYR A 44 -23.95 -9.34 -0.71
C TYR A 44 -22.79 -10.27 -0.28
N LYS A 45 -21.74 -9.76 0.38
CA LYS A 45 -20.55 -10.54 0.71
C LYS A 45 -20.82 -11.72 1.66
N ASN A 46 -21.77 -11.56 2.58
CA ASN A 46 -22.09 -12.55 3.61
C ASN A 46 -23.42 -13.30 3.34
N LEU A 47 -24.05 -13.08 2.18
CA LEU A 47 -25.26 -13.82 1.81
C LEU A 47 -24.87 -15.16 1.16
N ASN A 48 -25.11 -16.26 1.88
CA ASN A 48 -24.86 -17.62 1.40
C ASN A 48 -25.95 -18.16 0.45
N ARG A 49 -26.95 -17.35 0.09
CA ARG A 49 -27.96 -17.72 -0.90
C ARG A 49 -27.34 -17.71 -2.31
N THR A 50 -27.64 -18.73 -3.11
CA THR A 50 -27.17 -18.87 -4.50
C THR A 50 -27.40 -17.60 -5.34
N GLU A 51 -28.56 -16.95 -5.17
CA GLU A 51 -28.89 -15.69 -5.84
C GLU A 51 -28.01 -14.51 -5.37
N GLY A 52 -27.68 -14.44 -4.08
CA GLY A 52 -26.78 -13.43 -3.53
C GLY A 52 -25.36 -13.56 -4.10
N GLN A 53 -24.88 -14.80 -4.26
CA GLN A 53 -23.59 -15.07 -4.90
C GLN A 53 -23.58 -14.71 -6.39
N LYS A 54 -24.66 -15.00 -7.13
CA LYS A 54 -24.81 -14.57 -8.53
C LYS A 54 -24.75 -13.05 -8.66
N ARG A 55 -25.50 -12.32 -7.82
CA ARG A 55 -25.49 -10.85 -7.76
C ARG A 55 -24.13 -10.27 -7.36
N TYR A 56 -23.43 -10.89 -6.43
CA TYR A 56 -22.08 -10.48 -6.03
C TYR A 56 -21.05 -10.60 -7.17
N ARG A 57 -21.16 -11.65 -7.99
CA ARG A 57 -20.32 -11.84 -9.19
C ARG A 57 -20.71 -10.88 -10.32
N SER A 58 -21.99 -10.68 -10.58
CA SER A 58 -22.44 -9.74 -11.63
C SER A 58 -22.03 -8.31 -11.31
N LEU A 59 -22.20 -7.87 -10.05
CA LEU A 59 -21.73 -6.56 -9.59
C LEU A 59 -20.22 -6.40 -9.73
N ARG A 60 -19.41 -7.44 -9.48
CA ARG A 60 -17.96 -7.39 -9.73
C ARG A 60 -17.66 -7.04 -11.19
N ASN A 61 -18.31 -7.72 -12.12
CA ASN A 61 -18.07 -7.51 -13.56
C ASN A 61 -18.53 -6.12 -13.99
N LEU A 62 -19.68 -5.65 -13.48
CA LEU A 62 -20.18 -4.31 -13.73
C LEU A 62 -19.23 -3.23 -13.19
N ILE A 63 -18.73 -3.39 -11.95
CA ILE A 63 -17.75 -2.49 -11.35
C ILE A 63 -16.50 -2.41 -12.22
N ILE A 64 -15.97 -3.54 -12.69
CA ILE A 64 -14.79 -3.56 -13.56
C ILE A 64 -15.05 -2.78 -14.85
N ARG A 65 -16.19 -3.02 -15.52
CA ARG A 65 -16.55 -2.33 -16.75
C ARG A 65 -16.68 -0.81 -16.53
N LYS A 66 -17.47 -0.39 -15.54
CA LYS A 66 -17.68 1.02 -15.20
C LYS A 66 -16.39 1.72 -14.76
N SER A 67 -15.51 1.00 -14.04
CA SER A 67 -14.20 1.53 -13.65
C SER A 67 -13.28 1.76 -14.86
N LYS A 68 -13.32 0.86 -15.86
CA LYS A 68 -12.57 1.03 -17.11
C LYS A 68 -13.09 2.23 -17.89
N GLU A 69 -14.40 2.34 -18.09
CA GLU A 69 -15.04 3.47 -18.78
C GLU A 69 -14.72 4.81 -18.09
N ALA A 70 -14.81 4.86 -16.76
CA ALA A 70 -14.48 6.06 -15.99
C ALA A 70 -13.00 6.46 -16.14
N LYS A 71 -12.10 5.48 -16.11
CA LYS A 71 -10.66 5.72 -16.31
C LYS A 71 -10.36 6.19 -17.73
N GLU A 72 -11.00 5.61 -18.74
CA GLU A 72 -10.84 5.97 -20.15
C GLU A 72 -11.29 7.41 -20.40
N LYS A 73 -12.50 7.77 -19.98
CA LYS A 73 -13.00 9.16 -20.08
C LYS A 73 -12.08 10.15 -19.37
N TYR A 74 -11.57 9.78 -18.20
CA TYR A 74 -10.62 10.61 -17.49
C TYR A 74 -9.33 10.82 -18.30
N LEU A 75 -8.75 9.76 -18.88
CA LEU A 75 -7.55 9.89 -19.71
C LEU A 75 -7.81 10.70 -20.97
N GLU A 76 -8.96 10.52 -21.62
CA GLU A 76 -9.36 11.26 -22.82
C GLU A 76 -9.45 12.77 -22.56
N VAL A 77 -10.02 13.21 -21.44
CA VAL A 77 -10.03 14.62 -21.04
C VAL A 77 -8.60 15.14 -20.86
N ASN A 78 -7.75 14.42 -20.13
CA ASN A 78 -6.36 14.84 -19.92
C ASN A 78 -5.58 14.91 -21.24
N CYS A 79 -5.78 13.97 -22.17
CA CYS A 79 -5.15 14.00 -23.49
C CYS A 79 -5.60 15.23 -24.28
N ARG A 80 -6.89 15.55 -24.30
CA ARG A 80 -7.42 16.77 -24.94
C ARG A 80 -6.82 18.04 -24.35
N ASP A 81 -6.69 18.10 -23.02
CA ASP A 81 -6.07 19.23 -22.34
C ASP A 81 -4.59 19.38 -22.72
N ILE A 82 -3.84 18.27 -22.78
CA ILE A 82 -2.44 18.25 -23.24
C ILE A 82 -2.34 18.74 -24.70
N GLU A 83 -3.18 18.26 -25.60
CA GLU A 83 -3.21 18.70 -27.01
C GLU A 83 -3.49 20.20 -27.13
N SER A 84 -4.44 20.72 -26.33
CA SER A 84 -4.76 22.15 -26.28
C SER A 84 -3.58 22.99 -25.80
N LEU A 85 -2.89 22.54 -24.74
CA LEU A 85 -1.68 23.20 -24.25
C LEU A 85 -0.55 23.19 -25.29
N MET A 86 -0.42 22.10 -26.05
CA MET A 86 0.57 22.01 -27.12
C MET A 86 0.25 22.97 -28.27
N LYS A 87 -1.01 23.07 -28.70
CA LYS A 87 -1.46 24.00 -29.74
C LYS A 87 -1.28 25.47 -29.35
N THR A 88 -1.50 25.80 -28.08
CA THR A 88 -1.34 27.16 -27.53
C THR A 88 0.12 27.51 -27.20
N GLY A 89 1.08 26.62 -27.44
CA GLY A 89 2.51 26.87 -27.23
C GLY A 89 2.99 26.70 -25.78
N ARG A 90 2.13 26.28 -24.84
CA ARG A 90 2.44 26.04 -23.41
C ARG A 90 3.09 24.68 -23.19
N ARG A 91 4.19 24.43 -23.91
CA ARG A 91 4.87 23.12 -23.97
C ARG A 91 5.33 22.61 -22.60
N GLU A 92 5.88 23.46 -21.74
CA GLU A 92 6.32 23.04 -20.41
C GLU A 92 5.20 22.46 -19.56
N GLU A 93 4.01 23.06 -19.62
CA GLU A 93 2.85 22.62 -18.86
C GLU A 93 2.30 21.30 -19.39
N ALA A 94 2.26 21.15 -20.73
CA ALA A 94 1.94 19.88 -21.37
C ALA A 94 2.90 18.77 -20.92
N TYR A 95 4.21 19.02 -20.92
CA TYR A 95 5.20 18.05 -20.44
C TYR A 95 5.05 17.74 -18.94
N LYS A 96 4.75 18.74 -18.09
CA LYS A 96 4.47 18.52 -16.66
C LYS A 96 3.25 17.61 -16.48
N MET A 97 2.18 17.81 -17.25
CA MET A 97 1.00 16.94 -17.23
C MET A 97 1.33 15.51 -17.66
N VAL A 98 2.00 15.34 -18.80
CA VAL A 98 2.44 14.01 -19.28
C VAL A 98 3.29 13.30 -18.22
N LYS A 99 4.27 14.01 -17.63
CA LYS A 99 5.12 13.47 -16.57
C LYS A 99 4.34 13.12 -15.31
N LYS A 100 3.29 13.87 -14.95
CA LYS A 100 2.45 13.57 -13.79
C LYS A 100 1.67 12.26 -13.95
N PHE A 101 1.22 11.94 -15.17
CA PHE A 101 0.38 10.75 -15.43
C PHE A 101 1.18 9.52 -15.84
N PHE A 102 2.17 9.70 -16.72
CA PHE A 102 2.97 8.62 -17.30
C PHE A 102 4.38 8.53 -16.72
N GLY A 103 4.76 9.48 -15.86
CA GLY A 103 6.04 9.43 -15.18
C GLY A 103 6.12 8.21 -14.30
N GLN A 104 7.15 7.40 -14.53
CA GLN A 104 7.47 6.30 -13.64
C GLN A 104 7.95 6.88 -12.30
N TYR A 105 7.38 6.36 -11.21
CA TYR A 105 7.93 6.63 -9.89
C TYR A 105 9.32 5.99 -9.81
N LYS A 106 10.34 6.84 -9.70
CA LYS A 106 11.69 6.40 -9.39
C LYS A 106 11.89 6.68 -7.91
N PRO A 107 11.97 5.65 -7.04
CA PRO A 107 12.35 5.89 -5.65
C PRO A 107 13.71 6.59 -5.68
N ARG A 108 13.86 7.65 -4.88
CA ARG A 108 15.18 8.22 -4.67
C ARG A 108 15.99 7.15 -3.97
N ALA A 109 17.04 6.65 -4.60
CA ALA A 109 17.97 5.73 -3.95
C ALA A 109 18.57 6.50 -2.76
N GLY A 110 18.24 6.06 -1.55
CA GLY A 110 18.83 6.62 -0.35
C GLY A 110 20.29 6.24 -0.28
N GLY A 111 21.14 7.19 0.13
CA GLY A 111 22.52 6.90 0.46
C GLY A 111 22.64 6.46 1.91
N ILE A 112 23.59 5.56 2.20
CA ILE A 112 23.88 5.08 3.56
C ILE A 112 25.30 5.50 3.94
N GLU A 113 25.51 5.91 5.19
CA GLU A 113 26.85 6.15 5.72
C GLU A 113 27.56 4.84 6.07
N ASP A 114 28.79 4.72 5.57
CA ASP A 114 29.74 3.68 5.99
C ASP A 114 30.22 3.92 7.44
N ASN A 115 30.85 2.93 8.06
CA ASN A 115 31.45 3.04 9.40
C ASN A 115 32.47 4.19 9.52
N ASN A 116 33.08 4.59 8.41
CA ASN A 116 34.03 5.72 8.34
C ASN A 116 33.34 7.06 8.02
N GLY A 117 32.00 7.13 8.05
CA GLY A 117 31.23 8.34 7.73
C GLY A 117 31.18 8.70 6.24
N LYS A 118 31.60 7.79 5.35
CA LYS A 118 31.53 8.00 3.88
C LYS A 118 30.14 7.63 3.35
N MET A 119 29.55 8.50 2.54
CA MET A 119 28.27 8.24 1.89
C MET A 119 28.38 7.21 0.75
N LEU A 120 27.58 6.15 0.83
CA LEU A 120 27.44 5.09 -0.15
C LEU A 120 26.15 5.32 -0.96
N TRP A 121 26.25 5.37 -2.28
CA TRP A 121 25.13 5.61 -3.20
C TRP A 121 24.83 4.42 -4.12
N GLU A 122 25.81 3.53 -4.31
CA GLU A 122 25.68 2.37 -5.17
C GLU A 122 25.02 1.20 -4.42
N GLN A 123 24.12 0.49 -5.09
CA GLN A 123 23.33 -0.59 -4.49
C GLN A 123 24.21 -1.74 -3.97
N LYS A 124 25.34 -2.02 -4.63
CA LYS A 124 26.32 -3.04 -4.21
C LYS A 124 26.98 -2.67 -2.88
N ASP A 125 27.40 -1.42 -2.75
CA ASP A 125 28.06 -0.92 -1.54
C ASP A 125 27.08 -0.83 -0.37
N ILE A 126 25.86 -0.38 -0.64
CA ILE A 126 24.77 -0.38 0.35
C ILE A 126 24.49 -1.81 0.84
N ALA A 127 24.40 -2.79 -0.06
CA ALA A 127 24.18 -4.18 0.31
C ALA A 127 25.33 -4.75 1.15
N LYS A 128 26.58 -4.42 0.80
CA LYS A 128 27.76 -4.80 1.58
C LYS A 128 27.73 -4.20 2.99
N ARG A 129 27.40 -2.92 3.11
CA ARG A 129 27.26 -2.22 4.40
C ARG A 129 26.16 -2.82 5.28
N TRP A 130 25.03 -3.22 4.69
CA TRP A 130 23.99 -3.97 5.39
C TRP A 130 24.47 -5.33 5.88
N LYS A 131 25.25 -6.05 5.08
CA LYS A 131 25.84 -7.34 5.47
C LYS A 131 26.78 -7.16 6.67
N GLU A 132 27.70 -6.20 6.60
CA GLU A 132 28.64 -5.90 7.70
C GLU A 132 27.91 -5.53 8.99
N TYR A 133 26.85 -4.70 8.90
CA TYR A 133 26.03 -4.36 10.06
C TYR A 133 25.34 -5.59 10.65
N LEU A 134 24.76 -6.46 9.81
CA LEU A 134 24.12 -7.69 10.28
C LEU A 134 25.12 -8.66 10.91
N GLU A 135 26.33 -8.76 10.38
CA GLU A 135 27.42 -9.57 10.96
C GLU A 135 27.78 -9.05 12.35
N ILE A 136 28.01 -7.75 12.52
CA ILE A 136 28.27 -7.13 13.84
C ILE A 136 27.10 -7.41 14.79
N LEU A 137 25.87 -7.18 14.34
CA LEU A 137 24.67 -7.37 15.15
C LEU A 137 24.47 -8.83 15.58
N CYS A 138 24.86 -9.77 14.73
CA CYS A 138 24.77 -11.21 14.98
C CYS A 138 25.92 -11.65 15.91
N SER A 139 27.13 -11.13 15.72
CA SER A 139 28.27 -11.37 16.61
C SER A 139 28.02 -10.86 18.03
N ASP A 140 27.44 -9.66 18.19
CA ASP A 140 27.10 -9.09 19.50
C ASP A 140 25.91 -9.80 20.18
N ARG A 141 25.07 -10.50 19.40
CA ARG A 141 23.93 -11.31 19.91
C ARG A 141 24.16 -12.82 19.84
N CYS A 142 25.35 -13.29 19.47
CA CYS A 142 25.70 -14.71 19.42
C CYS A 142 26.05 -15.28 20.81
N ALA A 143 25.22 -14.94 21.80
CA ALA A 143 24.90 -15.81 22.93
C ALA A 143 23.46 -16.38 22.86
N CYS A 144 22.73 -16.20 21.76
CA CYS A 144 21.44 -16.88 21.56
C CYS A 144 21.54 -17.97 20.49
N ARG A 145 21.41 -19.20 20.99
CA ARG A 145 21.50 -20.51 20.32
C ARG A 145 20.92 -20.54 18.92
N LEU A 146 21.63 -21.27 18.05
CA LEU A 146 21.08 -22.02 16.92
C LEU A 146 19.67 -22.55 17.25
N ILE A 147 18.63 -21.92 16.72
CA ILE A 147 17.31 -22.55 16.69
C ILE A 147 17.37 -23.54 15.55
N ASN A 148 17.59 -24.81 15.90
CA ASN A 148 17.36 -25.94 15.03
C ASN A 148 15.88 -25.93 14.63
N ILE A 149 15.61 -25.78 13.33
CA ILE A 149 14.29 -25.64 12.73
C ILE A 149 13.63 -27.03 12.69
N ASN A 150 13.32 -27.66 13.83
CA ASN A 150 12.61 -28.96 13.88
C ASN A 150 11.95 -29.29 15.22
N SER A 151 11.50 -28.32 16.02
CA SER A 151 10.51 -28.62 17.07
C SER A 151 9.59 -27.45 17.30
N ALA A 152 8.29 -27.75 17.24
CA ALA A 152 7.22 -26.86 17.57
C ALA A 152 7.24 -26.58 19.06
N GLU A 153 7.37 -25.32 19.44
CA GLU A 153 6.78 -24.66 20.62
C GLU A 153 7.40 -23.27 20.75
N THR A 154 6.55 -22.24 20.81
CA THR A 154 6.96 -20.84 20.95
C THR A 154 6.96 -20.43 22.43
N PRO A 155 8.10 -20.08 23.05
CA PRO A 155 8.10 -19.26 24.26
C PRO A 155 8.17 -17.78 23.86
N GLY A 156 7.27 -16.99 24.44
CA GLY A 156 7.15 -15.56 24.17
C GLY A 156 8.43 -14.78 24.50
N TYR A 157 8.87 -13.96 23.55
CA TYR A 157 10.00 -13.05 23.74
C TYR A 157 9.52 -11.72 24.34
N THR A 158 9.97 -11.40 25.55
CA THR A 158 9.92 -10.05 26.11
C THR A 158 11.03 -9.20 25.49
N TYR A 159 10.62 -8.07 24.91
CA TYR A 159 11.51 -7.13 24.21
C TYR A 159 12.28 -6.29 25.24
N ILE A 160 13.52 -6.68 25.55
CA ILE A 160 14.47 -5.81 26.25
C ILE A 160 15.14 -4.89 25.22
N GLY A 161 14.72 -3.62 25.25
CA GLY A 161 15.26 -2.57 24.41
C GLY A 161 16.73 -2.28 24.73
N GLN A 162 17.63 -2.70 23.84
CA GLN A 162 18.94 -2.07 23.70
C GLN A 162 18.98 -1.29 22.39
N ARG A 163 19.36 -0.01 22.54
CA ARG A 163 19.46 1.02 21.50
C ARG A 163 20.56 0.63 20.52
N SER A 164 20.17 0.14 19.33
CA SER A 164 21.06 -0.22 18.24
C SER A 164 21.73 1.05 17.66
N PRO A 165 23.01 1.03 17.26
CA PRO A 165 23.61 2.13 16.52
C PRO A 165 22.90 2.25 15.16
N GLU A 166 22.13 3.32 14.98
CA GLU A 166 21.25 3.51 13.82
C GLU A 166 22.07 3.71 12.54
N ILE A 167 21.85 2.86 11.53
CA ILE A 167 22.21 3.19 10.16
C ILE A 167 21.36 4.39 9.73
N ARG A 168 21.98 5.55 9.55
CA ARG A 168 21.30 6.74 9.03
C ARG A 168 21.11 6.59 7.52
N VAL A 169 19.84 6.53 7.10
CA VAL A 169 19.45 6.49 5.69
C VAL A 169 19.12 7.91 5.24
N PHE A 170 19.89 8.43 4.29
CA PHE A 170 19.70 9.77 3.75
C PHE A 170 19.01 9.71 2.41
N HIS A 171 18.00 10.56 2.23
CA HIS A 171 17.34 10.74 0.94
C HIS A 171 17.90 12.02 0.30
N LYS A 172 18.37 11.93 -0.95
CA LYS A 172 18.60 13.14 -1.78
C LYS A 172 17.29 13.87 -2.00
#